data_AF-A0A1U8J7M6-F1
#
_entry.id   AF-A0A1U8J7M6-F1
#
_cell.length_a   1.000
_cell.length_b   1.000
_cell.length_c   1.000
_cell.angle_alpha   90.00
_cell.angle_beta   90.00
_cell.angle_gamma   90.00
#
_symmetry.space_group_name_H-M   'P 1'
#
loop_
_entity.id
_entity.type
_entity.pdbx_description
1 polymer ?
#
loop_
_entity_poly.entity_id
_entity_poly.type
_entity_poly.pdbx_seq_one_letter_code
_entity_poly.pdbx_strand_id
1 'polypeptide(L)'
;MEFALNKIDKQWDNYRSLNQHMNDLKRKVMELNGVKEDIDSRMKAELQPRKKLKREVQIWLENVERINGEVQNLNERIGESSTLRRGFHADDVLKRTREVEELIQQGKFQEDLVVDNPQWIG
;
A
#
# COMPACT_ATOMS: atom_id res chain seq x y z
N MET A 1 -38.96 -7.41 -19.46
CA MET A 1 -37.87 -8.39 -19.23
C MET A 1 -36.48 -7.82 -19.55
N GLU A 2 -36.33 -6.97 -20.58
CA GLU A 2 -35.03 -6.34 -20.95
C GLU A 2 -34.42 -5.41 -19.88
N PHE A 3 -35.25 -4.71 -19.09
CA PHE A 3 -34.77 -3.84 -18.00
C PHE A 3 -34.00 -4.59 -16.91
N ALA A 4 -34.35 -5.85 -16.63
CA ALA A 4 -33.69 -6.65 -15.61
C ALA A 4 -32.34 -7.18 -16.11
N LEU A 5 -32.26 -7.59 -17.39
CA LEU A 5 -31.04 -8.10 -18.02
C LEU A 5 -29.96 -7.02 -18.13
N ASN A 6 -30.33 -5.80 -18.56
CA ASN A 6 -29.39 -4.67 -18.65
C ASN A 6 -28.81 -4.27 -17.27
N LYS A 7 -29.62 -4.38 -16.21
CA LYS A 7 -29.18 -4.08 -14.85
C LYS A 7 -28.21 -5.12 -14.30
N ILE A 8 -28.44 -6.40 -14.62
CA ILE A 8 -27.56 -7.51 -14.23
C ILE A 8 -26.24 -7.41 -14.98
N ASP A 9 -26.26 -7.20 -16.29
CA ASP A 9 -25.06 -7.08 -17.13
C ASP A 9 -24.11 -5.97 -16.66
N LYS A 10 -24.66 -4.77 -16.41
CA LYS A 10 -23.92 -3.63 -15.86
C LYS A 10 -23.34 -3.89 -14.46
N GLN A 11 -24.01 -4.70 -13.63
CA GLN A 11 -23.54 -5.06 -12.30
C GLN A 11 -22.38 -6.06 -12.36
N TRP A 12 -22.39 -6.99 -13.32
CA TRP A 12 -21.31 -7.94 -13.57
C TRP A 12 -20.07 -7.26 -14.13
N ASP A 13 -20.23 -6.33 -15.08
CA ASP A 13 -19.12 -5.60 -15.68
C ASP A 13 -18.39 -4.71 -14.65
N ASN A 14 -19.17 -4.03 -13.79
CA ASN A 14 -18.65 -3.28 -12.65
C ASN A 14 -17.92 -4.15 -11.62
N TYR A 15 -18.39 -5.38 -11.40
CA TYR A 15 -17.73 -6.31 -10.48
C TYR A 15 -16.40 -6.81 -11.04
N ARG A 16 -16.34 -7.11 -12.35
CA ARG A 16 -15.12 -7.55 -13.02
C ARG A 16 -14.06 -6.44 -13.03
N SER A 17 -14.43 -5.20 -13.30
CA SER A 17 -13.50 -4.05 -13.28
C SER A 17 -12.97 -3.77 -11.87
N LEU A 18 -13.81 -3.84 -10.85
CA LEU A 18 -13.41 -3.67 -9.45
C LEU A 18 -12.42 -4.74 -8.99
N ASN A 19 -12.69 -6.00 -9.33
CA ASN A 19 -11.81 -7.11 -9.00
C ASN A 19 -10.44 -6.97 -9.71
N GLN A 20 -10.44 -6.48 -10.95
CA GLN A 20 -9.22 -6.18 -11.68
C GLN A 20 -8.41 -5.06 -11.01
N HIS A 21 -9.04 -3.94 -10.66
CA HIS A 21 -8.37 -2.86 -9.92
C HIS A 21 -7.81 -3.33 -8.58
N MET A 22 -8.51 -4.21 -7.88
CA MET A 22 -8.03 -4.78 -6.62
C MET A 22 -6.81 -5.69 -6.83
N ASN A 23 -6.80 -6.50 -7.90
CA ASN A 23 -5.65 -7.33 -8.23
C ASN A 23 -4.42 -6.49 -8.59
N ASP A 24 -4.60 -5.40 -9.34
CA ASP A 24 -3.54 -4.42 -9.61
C ASP A 24 -2.99 -3.80 -8.33
N LEU A 25 -3.88 -3.38 -7.42
CA LEU A 25 -3.48 -2.85 -6.11
C LEU A 25 -2.66 -3.87 -5.31
N LYS A 26 -3.10 -5.13 -5.24
CA LYS A 26 -2.36 -6.20 -4.56
C LYS A 26 -0.96 -6.41 -5.15
N ARG A 27 -0.84 -6.39 -6.47
CA ARG A 27 0.44 -6.53 -7.16
C ARG A 27 1.38 -5.38 -6.78
N LYS A 28 0.91 -4.14 -6.81
CA LYS A 28 1.70 -2.97 -6.42
C LYS A 28 2.10 -3.01 -4.94
N VAL A 29 1.22 -3.47 -4.05
CA VAL A 29 1.57 -3.65 -2.63
C VAL A 29 2.66 -4.71 -2.44
N MET A 30 2.63 -5.79 -3.23
CA MET A 30 3.71 -6.78 -3.23
C MET A 30 5.04 -6.14 -3.67
N GLU A 31 5.02 -5.31 -4.71
CA GLU A 31 6.21 -4.54 -5.13
C GLU A 31 6.70 -3.60 -4.03
N LEU A 32 5.79 -2.88 -3.36
CA LEU A 32 6.13 -2.00 -2.23
C LEU A 32 6.78 -2.77 -1.07
N ASN A 33 6.28 -3.96 -0.75
CA ASN A 33 6.87 -4.80 0.29
C ASN A 33 8.27 -5.29 -0.11
N GLY A 34 8.51 -5.59 -1.38
CA GLY A 34 9.87 -5.87 -1.87
C GLY A 34 10.82 -4.68 -1.70
N VAL A 35 10.36 -3.45 -1.96
CA VAL A 35 11.15 -2.24 -1.67
C VAL A 35 11.41 -2.09 -0.17
N LYS A 36 10.40 -2.36 0.67
CA LYS A 36 10.56 -2.36 2.14
C LYS A 36 11.62 -3.35 2.60
N GLU A 37 11.67 -4.55 2.01
CA GLU A 37 12.67 -5.58 2.34
C GLU A 37 14.10 -5.15 1.94
N ASP A 38 14.27 -4.50 0.79
CA ASP A 38 15.56 -3.93 0.37
C ASP A 38 16.02 -2.85 1.36
N ILE A 39 15.10 -1.95 1.74
CA ILE A 39 15.35 -0.90 2.73
C ILE A 39 15.67 -1.48 4.11
N ASP A 40 14.95 -2.50 4.59
CA ASP A 40 15.26 -3.17 5.87
C ASP A 40 16.66 -3.82 5.84
N SER A 41 17.03 -4.43 4.71
CA SER A 41 18.36 -5.01 4.52
C SER A 41 19.46 -3.95 4.57
N ARG A 42 19.26 -2.82 3.87
CA ARG A 42 20.16 -1.67 3.91
C ARG A 42 20.24 -1.06 5.31
N MET A 43 19.11 -0.88 5.97
CA MET A 43 19.03 -0.37 7.35
C MET A 43 19.84 -1.24 8.30
N LYS A 44 19.73 -2.57 8.22
CA LYS A 44 20.53 -3.47 9.07
C LYS A 44 22.04 -3.34 8.84
N ALA A 45 22.47 -3.01 7.63
CA ALA A 45 23.87 -2.78 7.30
C ALA A 45 24.36 -1.39 7.73
N GLU A 46 23.52 -0.35 7.59
CA GLU A 46 23.86 1.05 7.85
C GLU A 46 23.68 1.45 9.33
N LEU A 47 22.75 0.80 10.05
CA LEU A 47 22.37 1.13 11.43
C LEU A 47 23.43 0.64 12.43
N GLN A 48 24.38 1.51 12.70
CA GLN A 48 25.39 1.34 13.74
C GLN A 48 24.92 2.00 15.06
N PRO A 49 25.46 1.61 16.23
CA PRO A 49 25.06 2.20 17.53
C PRO A 49 25.18 3.72 17.65
N ARG A 50 26.01 4.37 16.81
CA ARG A 50 26.17 5.83 16.73
C ARG A 50 25.27 6.51 15.70
N LYS A 51 24.54 5.74 14.90
CA LYS A 51 23.70 6.24 13.82
C LYS A 51 22.23 6.00 14.16
N LYS A 52 21.37 6.91 13.71
CA LYS A 52 19.91 6.81 13.84
C LYS A 52 19.27 6.88 12.45
N LEU A 53 18.10 6.26 12.29
CA LEU A 53 17.36 6.40 11.04
C LEU A 53 16.96 7.85 10.80
N LYS A 54 16.99 8.27 9.54
CA LYS A 54 16.40 9.53 9.14
C LYS A 54 14.89 9.52 9.43
N ARG A 55 14.36 10.68 9.82
CA ARG A 55 12.93 10.81 10.14
C ARG A 55 12.05 10.49 8.93
N GLU A 56 12.50 10.82 7.72
CA GLU A 56 11.80 10.50 6.47
C GLU A 56 11.62 8.99 6.27
N VAL A 57 12.63 8.19 6.59
CA VAL A 57 12.61 6.73 6.46
C VAL A 57 11.65 6.13 7.48
N GLN A 58 11.64 6.66 8.70
CA GLN A 58 10.65 6.26 9.72
C GLN A 58 9.22 6.55 9.27
N ILE A 59 8.94 7.78 8.82
CA ILE A 59 7.61 8.16 8.32
C ILE A 59 7.21 7.30 7.13
N TRP A 60 8.14 6.98 6.24
CA TRP A 60 7.90 6.10 5.11
C TRP A 60 7.49 4.70 5.57
N LEU A 61 8.22 4.09 6.51
CA LEU A 61 7.88 2.78 7.07
C LEU A 61 6.49 2.77 7.72
N GLU A 62 6.16 3.80 8.51
CA GLU A 62 4.83 3.95 9.12
C GLU A 62 3.72 4.02 8.06
N ASN A 63 3.94 4.74 6.96
CA ASN A 63 2.97 4.81 5.85
C ASN A 63 2.82 3.48 5.12
N VAL A 64 3.91 2.72 4.93
CA VAL A 64 3.87 1.39 4.32
C VAL A 64 3.05 0.42 5.18
N GLU A 65 3.24 0.43 6.51
CA GLU A 65 2.45 -0.42 7.41
C GLU A 65 0.98 -0.01 7.43
N ARG A 66 0.68 1.29 7.44
CA ARG A 66 -0.70 1.80 7.33
C ARG A 66 -1.39 1.29 6.07
N ILE A 67 -0.77 1.46 4.91
CA ILE A 67 -1.35 1.02 3.63
C ILE A 67 -1.56 -0.49 3.60
N ASN A 68 -0.59 -1.27 4.09
CA ASN A 68 -0.75 -2.73 4.14
C ASN A 68 -1.99 -3.12 4.94
N GLY A 69 -2.23 -2.50 6.10
CA GLY A 69 -3.43 -2.72 6.90
C GLY A 69 -4.72 -2.27 6.18
N GLU A 70 -4.69 -1.11 5.51
CA GLU A 70 -5.86 -0.62 4.76
C GLU A 70 -6.21 -1.52 3.57
N VAL A 71 -5.23 -2.05 2.85
CA VAL A 71 -5.43 -2.96 1.71
C VAL A 71 -5.95 -4.33 2.17
N GLN A 72 -5.50 -4.81 3.33
CA GLN A 72 -6.07 -6.01 3.95
C GLN A 72 -7.55 -5.82 4.31
N ASN A 73 -7.88 -4.73 5.02
CA ASN A 73 -9.27 -4.39 5.37
C ASN A 73 -10.14 -4.19 4.11
N LEU A 74 -9.60 -3.58 3.05
CA LEU A 74 -10.25 -3.49 1.75
C LEU A 74 -10.57 -4.87 1.16
N ASN A 75 -9.61 -5.79 1.21
CA ASN A 75 -9.77 -7.14 0.69
C ASN A 75 -10.84 -7.93 1.44
N GLU A 76 -10.88 -7.83 2.77
CA GLU A 76 -11.89 -8.47 3.61
C GLU A 76 -13.30 -7.97 3.27
N ARG A 77 -13.48 -6.65 3.13
CA ARG A 77 -14.77 -6.04 2.77
C ARG A 77 -15.28 -6.46 1.38
N ILE A 78 -14.41 -6.85 0.45
CA ILE A 78 -14.81 -7.37 -0.88
C ILE A 78 -15.19 -8.86 -0.79
N GLY A 79 -14.52 -9.62 0.09
CA GLY A 79 -14.77 -11.04 0.32
C GLY A 79 -16.07 -11.32 1.10
N GLU A 80 -16.47 -10.41 1.99
CA GLU A 80 -17.72 -10.55 2.73
C GLU A 80 -18.97 -10.28 1.85
N SER A 81 -19.81 -11.30 1.75
CA SER A 81 -20.94 -11.42 0.83
C SER A 81 -21.98 -10.29 0.90
N SER A 82 -22.31 -9.72 -0.26
CA SER A 82 -23.56 -9.04 -0.68
C SER A 82 -24.18 -7.88 0.13
N THR A 83 -24.08 -7.81 1.46
CA THR A 83 -24.82 -6.83 2.29
C THR A 83 -23.99 -5.60 2.68
N LEU A 84 -22.66 -5.70 2.76
CA LEU A 84 -21.76 -4.60 3.14
C LEU A 84 -21.17 -3.81 1.96
N ARG A 85 -21.58 -4.11 0.72
CA ARG A 85 -21.13 -3.38 -0.49
C ARG A 85 -21.58 -1.91 -0.52
N ARG A 86 -22.44 -1.49 0.41
CA ARG A 86 -22.95 -0.11 0.50
C ARG A 86 -21.87 0.81 1.08
N GLY A 87 -21.03 1.35 0.20
CA GLY A 87 -19.96 2.28 0.55
C GLY A 87 -18.61 1.95 -0.09
N PHE A 88 -18.50 0.84 -0.82
CA PHE A 88 -17.26 0.49 -1.53
C PHE A 88 -17.26 1.14 -2.92
N HIS A 89 -16.37 2.12 -3.13
CA HIS A 89 -16.24 2.83 -4.39
C HIS A 89 -14.95 2.40 -5.09
N ALA A 90 -14.99 2.26 -6.42
CA ALA A 90 -13.78 2.02 -7.22
C ALA A 90 -12.72 3.13 -6.99
N ASP A 91 -13.18 4.34 -6.64
CA ASP A 91 -12.35 5.48 -6.28
C ASP A 91 -11.42 5.21 -5.08
N ASP A 92 -11.90 4.48 -4.06
CA ASP A 92 -11.10 4.07 -2.90
C ASP A 92 -9.90 3.21 -3.32
N VAL A 93 -10.12 2.25 -4.24
CA VAL A 93 -9.07 1.35 -4.74
C VAL A 93 -8.06 2.13 -5.59
N LEU A 94 -8.54 3.04 -6.43
CA LEU A 94 -7.68 3.89 -7.26
C LEU A 94 -6.84 4.85 -6.40
N LYS A 95 -7.41 5.44 -5.35
CA LYS A 95 -6.70 6.31 -4.42
C LYS A 95 -5.56 5.55 -3.72
N ARG A 96 -5.83 4.38 -3.15
CA ARG A 96 -4.78 3.53 -2.55
C ARG A 96 -3.71 3.13 -3.56
N THR A 97 -4.12 2.83 -4.79
CA THR A 97 -3.19 2.43 -5.87
C THR A 97 -2.16 3.52 -6.13
N ARG A 98 -2.61 4.79 -6.22
CA ARG A 98 -1.71 5.94 -6.40
C ARG A 98 -0.78 6.12 -5.19
N GLU A 99 -1.33 6.03 -3.99
CA GLU A 99 -0.55 6.18 -2.76
C GLU A 99 0.56 5.12 -2.64
N VAL A 100 0.26 3.86 -3.03
CA VAL A 100 1.26 2.78 -3.12
C VAL A 100 2.36 3.12 -4.13
N GLU A 101 2.00 3.65 -5.32
CA GLU A 101 2.99 4.04 -6.33
C GLU A 101 3.91 5.16 -5.83
N GLU A 102 3.35 6.15 -5.14
CA GLU A 102 4.11 7.24 -4.53
C GLU A 102 5.09 6.70 -3.48
N LEU A 103 4.65 5.77 -2.62
CA LEU A 103 5.53 5.13 -1.65
C LEU A 103 6.62 4.28 -2.31
N ILE A 104 6.33 3.59 -3.41
CA ILE A 104 7.35 2.86 -4.18
C ILE A 104 8.42 3.81 -4.71
N GLN A 105 8.03 4.99 -5.23
CA GLN A 105 9.01 5.97 -5.69
C GLN A 105 9.80 6.57 -4.53
N GLN A 106 9.14 6.91 -3.42
CA GLN A 106 9.79 7.46 -2.23
C GLN A 106 10.76 6.46 -1.59
N GLY A 107 10.44 5.16 -1.63
CA GLY A 107 11.28 4.09 -1.09
C GLY A 107 12.60 3.90 -1.84
N LYS A 108 12.78 4.54 -3.01
CA LYS A 108 14.06 4.55 -3.75
C LYS A 108 15.00 5.63 -3.19
N PHE A 109 15.25 5.57 -1.88
CA PHE A 109 16.19 6.47 -1.21
C PHE A 109 17.58 6.35 -1.85
N GLN A 110 18.02 7.41 -2.53
CA GLN A 110 19.34 7.48 -3.17
C GLN A 110 20.47 7.80 -2.19
N GLU A 111 20.13 8.36 -1.03
CA GLU A 111 21.07 8.74 0.03
C GLU A 111 21.14 7.66 1.14
N ASP A 112 22.10 7.82 2.07
CA ASP A 112 22.15 7.05 3.33
C ASP A 112 20.80 7.12 4.04
N LEU A 113 20.36 5.99 4.58
CA LEU A 113 19.10 5.84 5.33
C LEU A 113 19.22 6.34 6.78
N VAL A 114 20.46 6.55 7.21
CA VAL A 114 20.83 6.89 8.57
C VAL A 114 21.56 8.22 8.63
N VAL A 115 21.51 8.87 9.78
CA VAL A 115 22.27 10.07 10.13
C VAL A 115 22.97 9.84 11.44
N ASP A 116 24.05 10.58 11.69
CA ASP A 116 24.70 10.57 13.00
C ASP A 116 23.69 10.89 14.11
N ASN A 117 23.83 10.17 15.22
CA ASN A 117 23.04 10.44 16.40
C ASN A 117 23.76 11.48 17.28
N PRO A 118 23.40 12.78 17.23
CA PRO A 118 24.09 13.81 18.01
C PRO A 118 23.87 13.66 19.52
N GLN A 119 22.96 12.79 19.94
CA GLN A 119 22.70 12.46 21.35
C GLN A 119 23.55 11.29 21.84
N TRP A 120 24.38 10.68 20.98
CA TRP A 120 25.33 9.64 21.39
C TRP A 120 26.49 10.29 22.14
N ILE A 121 26.46 10.18 23.47
CA ILE A 121 27.59 10.47 24.35
C ILE A 121 28.21 9.11 24.65
N GLY A 122 29.37 8.83 24.06
CA GLY A 122 30.20 7.73 24.50
C GLY A 122 31.65 8.15 24.61
#